data_AF-A0A4S8H8Z6-F1
#
_entry.id   AF-A0A4S8H8Z6-F1
#
_cell.length_a   1.000
_cell.length_b   1.000
_cell.length_c   1.000
_cell.angle_alpha   90.00
_cell.angle_beta   90.00
_cell.angle_gamma   90.00
#
_symmetry.space_group_name_H-M   'P 1'
#
loop_
_entity.id
_entity.type
_entity.pdbx_description
1 polymer ?
#
loop_
_entity_poly.entity_id
_entity_poly.type
_entity_poly.pdbx_seq_one_letter_code
_entity_poly.pdbx_strand_id
1 'polypeptide(L)'
;MIVTGNPLLTGVSGKLKNLVVKQYKDKTVVTAVPDMSGRKLSQKQKDANERMQFAIISAKKITADPRLKQRACELLQVPPNKVFRAIVKKFLLTDGYGSIFEETEQEILDKKTLATLKAIITTEIPDAELMLFGNRAKGAYDAQSDWDILILTSNNYPKTRKWELQEKLFKVTIQQGTRVNILVAQKAKWHTEQDYETLRKRIEKDLLPIK
;
A
#
# COMPACT_ATOMS: atom_id res chain seq x y z
N MET A 1 10.66 24.82 -38.57
CA MET A 1 9.80 25.42 -39.61
C MET A 1 8.78 26.33 -38.93
N ILE A 2 8.70 27.59 -39.36
CA ILE A 2 7.63 28.50 -38.93
C ILE A 2 6.54 28.40 -39.98
N VAL A 3 5.31 28.09 -39.56
CA VAL A 3 4.14 27.99 -40.40
C VAL A 3 3.15 29.06 -39.97
N THR A 4 2.80 29.95 -40.90
CA THR A 4 1.88 31.07 -40.67
C THR A 4 0.63 30.85 -41.51
N GLY A 5 -0.55 31.10 -40.94
CA GLY A 5 -1.81 31.02 -41.69
C GLY A 5 -2.26 29.61 -42.10
N ASN A 6 -1.73 28.54 -41.49
CA ASN A 6 -2.19 27.19 -41.77
C ASN A 6 -3.39 26.82 -40.86
N PRO A 7 -4.61 26.73 -41.40
CA PRO A 7 -5.82 26.46 -40.61
C PRO A 7 -5.80 25.06 -39.95
N LEU A 8 -5.04 24.10 -40.50
CA LEU A 8 -4.90 22.75 -39.92
C LEU A 8 -4.07 22.72 -38.63
N LEU A 9 -3.24 23.75 -38.40
CA LEU A 9 -2.37 23.83 -37.23
C LEU A 9 -2.91 24.79 -36.16
N THR A 10 -4.00 25.50 -36.44
CA THR A 10 -4.66 26.42 -35.50
C THR A 10 -5.17 25.67 -34.28
N GLY A 11 -4.76 26.11 -33.07
CA GLY A 11 -5.14 25.47 -31.81
C GLY A 11 -4.37 24.19 -31.47
N VAL A 12 -3.50 23.71 -32.35
CA VAL A 12 -2.68 22.52 -32.11
C VAL A 12 -1.40 22.90 -31.36
N SER A 13 -1.16 22.27 -30.20
CA SER A 13 0.09 22.40 -29.46
C SER A 13 0.47 21.07 -28.79
N GLY A 14 1.77 20.80 -28.68
CA GLY A 14 2.27 19.60 -28.01
C GLY A 14 3.37 18.87 -28.78
N LYS A 15 3.68 17.66 -28.34
CA LYS A 15 4.69 16.77 -28.94
C LYS A 15 4.01 15.69 -29.77
N LEU A 16 4.41 15.56 -31.03
CA LEU A 16 3.95 14.52 -31.95
C LEU A 16 5.16 13.73 -32.45
N LYS A 17 5.38 12.55 -31.86
CA LYS A 17 6.57 11.70 -32.09
C LYS A 17 7.88 12.48 -31.95
N ASN A 18 8.53 12.79 -33.06
CA ASN A 18 9.79 13.52 -33.18
C ASN A 18 9.61 15.01 -33.47
N LEU A 19 8.38 15.53 -33.50
CA LEU A 19 8.06 16.94 -33.72
C LEU A 19 7.43 17.57 -32.47
N VAL A 20 7.65 18.87 -32.30
CA VAL A 20 7.00 19.71 -31.30
C VAL A 20 6.33 20.87 -32.04
N VAL A 21 5.04 21.03 -31.80
CA VAL A 21 4.24 22.13 -32.32
C VAL A 21 3.98 23.11 -31.18
N LYS A 22 4.40 24.36 -31.36
CA LYS A 22 4.12 25.46 -30.44
C LYS A 22 3.37 26.57 -31.14
N GLN A 23 2.25 26.97 -30.54
CA GLN A 23 1.47 28.14 -30.93
C GLN A 23 2.05 29.38 -30.26
N TYR A 24 2.40 30.38 -31.07
CA TYR A 24 2.68 31.75 -30.64
C TYR A 24 1.63 32.65 -31.28
N LYS A 25 1.43 33.86 -30.72
CA LYS A 25 0.32 34.78 -31.08
C LYS A 25 0.01 34.83 -32.59
N ASP A 26 1.03 34.97 -33.43
CA ASP A 26 0.85 35.16 -34.88
C ASP A 26 1.46 34.03 -35.72
N LYS A 27 1.97 32.95 -35.11
CA LYS A 27 2.72 31.91 -35.83
C LYS A 27 2.74 30.57 -35.12
N THR A 28 2.72 29.51 -35.91
CA THR A 28 2.96 28.15 -35.42
C THR A 28 4.40 27.76 -35.69
N VAL A 29 5.10 27.27 -34.68
CA VAL A 29 6.47 26.77 -34.79
C VAL A 29 6.44 25.26 -34.70
N VAL A 30 6.91 24.60 -35.76
CA VAL A 30 7.08 23.14 -35.83
C VAL A 30 8.57 22.85 -35.84
N THR A 31 9.08 22.22 -34.78
CA THR A 31 10.50 21.84 -34.65
C THR A 31 10.63 20.35 -34.43
N ALA A 32 11.80 19.78 -34.72
CA ALA A 32 12.15 18.50 -34.14
C ALA A 32 12.14 18.59 -32.60
N VAL A 33 11.92 17.47 -31.93
CA VAL A 33 12.12 17.35 -30.48
C VAL A 33 13.60 17.62 -30.21
N PRO A 34 13.94 18.62 -29.39
CA PRO A 34 15.33 18.93 -29.09
C PRO A 34 15.98 17.75 -28.36
N ASP A 35 17.23 17.44 -28.70
CA ASP A 35 18.02 16.52 -27.89
C ASP A 35 18.33 17.17 -26.54
N MET A 36 17.89 16.51 -25.47
CA MET A 36 18.04 16.98 -24.10
C MET A 36 19.13 16.21 -23.33
N SER A 37 19.87 15.31 -24.00
CA SER A 37 20.91 14.47 -23.41
C SER A 37 22.04 15.28 -22.75
N GLY A 38 22.45 16.39 -23.37
CA GLY A 38 23.50 17.29 -22.86
C GLY A 38 23.02 18.35 -21.86
N ARG A 39 21.76 18.29 -21.41
CA ARG A 39 21.19 19.31 -20.53
C ARG A 39 21.86 19.29 -19.15
N LYS A 40 22.47 20.41 -18.76
CA LYS A 40 22.96 20.65 -17.39
C LYS A 40 21.88 21.31 -16.54
N LEU A 41 21.44 20.62 -15.49
CA LEU A 41 20.45 21.14 -14.54
C LEU A 41 21.13 22.03 -13.50
N SER A 42 20.47 23.15 -13.15
CA SER A 42 20.88 23.96 -11.99
C SER A 42 20.60 23.22 -10.67
N GLN A 43 21.24 23.63 -9.58
CA GLN A 43 21.01 22.99 -8.28
C GLN A 43 19.54 23.04 -7.86
N LYS A 44 18.89 24.21 -7.98
CA LYS A 44 17.45 24.37 -7.73
C LYS A 44 16.58 23.40 -8.55
N GLN A 45 16.98 23.10 -9.79
CA GLN A 45 16.25 22.14 -10.63
C GLN A 45 16.48 20.70 -10.16
N LYS A 46 17.69 20.36 -9.72
CA LYS A 46 17.98 19.05 -9.12
C LYS A 46 17.17 18.86 -7.84
N ASP A 47 17.20 19.84 -6.94
CA ASP A 47 16.46 19.80 -5.66
C ASP A 47 14.95 19.66 -5.91
N ALA A 48 14.39 20.40 -6.87
CA ALA A 48 12.99 20.29 -7.24
C ALA A 48 12.63 18.90 -7.83
N ASN A 49 13.53 18.32 -8.64
CA ASN A 49 13.35 16.98 -9.18
C ASN A 49 13.39 15.93 -8.06
N GLU A 50 14.34 16.03 -7.13
CA GLU A 50 14.45 15.14 -5.97
C GLU A 50 13.20 15.23 -5.10
N ARG A 51 12.75 16.44 -4.77
CA ARG A 51 11.53 16.67 -3.99
C ARG A 51 10.30 16.05 -4.67
N MET A 52 10.19 16.18 -5.99
CA MET A 52 9.13 15.54 -6.76
C MET A 52 9.24 14.01 -6.74
N GLN A 53 10.45 13.46 -6.83
CA GLN A 53 10.68 12.01 -6.72
C GLN A 53 10.24 11.49 -5.35
N PHE A 54 10.63 12.16 -4.26
CA PHE A 54 10.17 11.80 -2.92
C PHE A 54 8.65 11.86 -2.78
N ALA A 55 8.01 12.90 -3.30
CA ALA A 55 6.54 13.01 -3.30
C ALA A 55 5.88 11.83 -4.03
N ILE A 56 6.43 11.44 -5.19
CA ILE A 56 5.94 10.30 -5.98
C ILE A 56 6.14 8.99 -5.23
N ILE A 57 7.30 8.77 -4.61
CA ILE A 57 7.58 7.56 -3.83
C ILE A 57 6.61 7.44 -2.66
N SER A 58 6.41 8.52 -1.90
CA SER A 58 5.44 8.57 -0.79
C SER A 58 4.03 8.28 -1.26
N ALA A 59 3.59 8.92 -2.36
CA ALA A 59 2.27 8.66 -2.93
C ALA A 59 2.11 7.21 -3.41
N LYS A 60 3.13 6.63 -4.06
CA LYS A 60 3.13 5.21 -4.44
C LYS A 60 3.02 4.29 -3.23
N LYS A 61 3.80 4.54 -2.17
CA LYS A 61 3.75 3.75 -0.93
C LYS A 61 2.36 3.77 -0.30
N ILE A 62 1.76 4.95 -0.16
CA ILE A 62 0.41 5.12 0.40
C ILE A 62 -0.65 4.49 -0.49
N THR A 63 -0.55 4.63 -1.82
CA THR A 63 -1.55 4.11 -2.75
C THR A 63 -1.44 2.61 -3.02
N ALA A 64 -0.29 2.00 -2.72
CA ALA A 64 -0.08 0.56 -2.83
C ALA A 64 -0.85 -0.22 -1.77
N ASP A 65 -0.97 0.33 -0.56
CA ASP A 65 -1.79 -0.23 0.52
C ASP A 65 -3.23 0.29 0.40
N PRO A 66 -4.25 -0.58 0.22
CA PRO A 66 -5.64 -0.18 0.16
C PRO A 66 -6.11 0.67 1.35
N ARG A 67 -5.62 0.39 2.57
CA ARG A 67 -6.00 1.12 3.80
C ARG A 67 -5.46 2.53 3.80
N LEU A 68 -4.15 2.67 3.55
CA LEU A 68 -3.50 3.98 3.50
C LEU A 68 -4.10 4.82 2.36
N LYS A 69 -4.46 4.18 1.25
CA LYS A 69 -5.16 4.83 0.14
C LYS A 69 -6.56 5.35 0.55
N GLN A 70 -7.36 4.53 1.23
CA GLN A 70 -8.69 4.93 1.67
C GLN A 70 -8.62 6.05 2.71
N ARG A 71 -7.77 5.91 3.74
CA ARG A 71 -7.50 6.96 4.72
C ARG A 71 -7.05 8.26 4.05
N ALA A 72 -6.17 8.18 3.06
CA ALA A 72 -5.75 9.36 2.31
C ALA A 72 -6.91 10.00 1.53
N CYS A 73 -7.87 9.21 1.01
CA CYS A 73 -9.08 9.75 0.37
C CYS A 73 -9.96 10.51 1.37
N GLU A 74 -10.14 9.97 2.57
CA GLU A 74 -10.93 10.57 3.65
C GLU A 74 -10.28 11.87 4.15
N LEU A 75 -8.98 11.83 4.48
CA LEU A 75 -8.23 12.99 4.97
C LEU A 75 -8.13 14.12 3.93
N LEU A 76 -8.01 13.78 2.65
CA LEU A 76 -7.91 14.77 1.57
C LEU A 76 -9.26 15.13 0.95
N GLN A 77 -10.34 14.44 1.36
CA GLN A 77 -11.69 14.59 0.79
C GLN A 77 -11.72 14.46 -0.74
N VAL A 78 -11.02 13.45 -1.26
CA VAL A 78 -10.91 13.20 -2.71
C VAL A 78 -11.30 11.77 -3.05
N PRO A 79 -11.87 11.52 -4.24
CA PRO A 79 -12.17 10.17 -4.68
C PRO A 79 -10.89 9.35 -4.96
N PRO A 80 -10.94 8.00 -4.92
CA PRO A 80 -9.78 7.12 -5.07
C PRO A 80 -8.99 7.27 -6.37
N ASN A 81 -9.61 7.75 -7.45
CA ASN A 81 -8.94 8.01 -8.72
C ASN A 81 -8.10 9.31 -8.72
N LYS A 82 -8.36 10.23 -7.79
CA LYS A 82 -7.64 11.51 -7.65
C LYS A 82 -6.63 11.51 -6.50
N VAL A 83 -6.70 10.53 -5.60
CA VAL A 83 -5.90 10.47 -4.37
C VAL A 83 -4.40 10.56 -4.61
N PHE A 84 -3.87 9.88 -5.63
CA PHE A 84 -2.43 9.89 -5.91
C PHE A 84 -1.89 11.31 -6.13
N ARG A 85 -2.55 12.09 -7.00
CA ARG A 85 -2.15 13.47 -7.27
C ARG A 85 -2.37 14.38 -6.07
N ALA A 86 -3.42 14.12 -5.28
CA ALA A 86 -3.69 14.87 -4.07
C ALA A 86 -2.61 14.66 -2.99
N ILE A 87 -2.11 13.43 -2.82
CA ILE A 87 -0.99 13.11 -1.93
C ILE A 87 0.29 13.82 -2.38
N VAL A 88 0.64 13.73 -3.68
CA VAL A 88 1.81 14.45 -4.23
C VAL A 88 1.70 15.95 -3.98
N LYS A 89 0.53 16.55 -4.27
CA LYS A 89 0.28 17.97 -4.00
C LYS A 89 0.48 18.30 -2.52
N LYS A 90 -0.09 17.48 -1.61
CA LYS A 90 0.04 17.71 -0.17
C LYS A 90 1.49 17.63 0.28
N PHE A 91 2.23 16.61 -0.16
CA PHE A 91 3.66 16.45 0.13
C PHE A 91 4.47 17.68 -0.29
N LEU A 92 4.24 18.21 -1.50
CA LEU A 92 4.92 19.40 -2.01
C LEU A 92 4.50 20.69 -1.31
N LEU A 93 3.38 20.71 -0.60
CA LEU A 93 2.93 21.86 0.19
C LEU A 93 3.45 21.81 1.63
N THR A 94 3.63 20.61 2.18
CA THR A 94 4.00 20.40 3.59
C THR A 94 5.40 19.84 3.78
N ASP A 95 6.19 19.70 2.72
CA ASP A 95 7.52 19.04 2.77
C ASP A 95 7.49 17.63 3.37
N GLY A 96 6.39 16.92 3.17
CA GLY A 96 6.19 15.57 3.69
C GLY A 96 5.75 15.50 5.15
N TYR A 97 5.47 16.64 5.80
CA TYR A 97 4.89 16.67 7.14
C TYR A 97 3.36 16.57 7.14
N GLY A 98 2.79 16.06 8.24
CA GLY A 98 1.37 16.08 8.52
C GLY A 98 0.72 14.69 8.57
N SER A 99 -0.52 14.66 9.07
CA SER A 99 -1.27 13.46 9.46
C SER A 99 -1.48 12.40 8.38
N ILE A 100 -1.25 12.70 7.10
CA ILE A 100 -1.33 11.72 6.00
C ILE A 100 -0.04 10.89 5.89
N PHE A 101 1.08 11.47 6.32
CA PHE A 101 2.41 10.87 6.24
C PHE A 101 2.86 10.26 7.58
N GLU A 102 2.13 10.56 8.65
CA GLU A 102 2.37 10.07 10.00
C GLU A 102 1.51 8.84 10.32
N GLU A 103 2.11 7.90 11.05
CA GLU A 103 1.39 6.74 11.57
C GLU A 103 0.47 7.16 12.72
N THR A 104 -0.74 6.64 12.76
CA THR A 104 -1.65 6.88 13.89
C THR A 104 -1.19 6.10 15.12
N GLU A 105 -1.59 6.56 16.30
CA GLU A 105 -1.39 5.81 17.55
C GLU A 105 -1.95 4.38 17.46
N GLN A 106 -3.10 4.22 16.78
CA GLN A 106 -3.71 2.91 16.53
C GLN A 106 -2.82 2.04 15.62
N GLU A 107 -2.24 2.58 14.56
CA GLU A 107 -1.32 1.84 13.68
C GLU A 107 -0.04 1.40 14.42
N ILE A 108 0.49 2.26 15.28
CA ILE A 108 1.65 1.94 16.13
C ILE A 108 1.29 0.81 17.10
N LEU A 109 0.13 0.92 17.76
CA LEU A 109 -0.37 -0.11 18.67
C LEU A 109 -0.62 -1.43 17.94
N ASP A 110 -1.30 -1.41 16.79
CA ASP A 110 -1.57 -2.59 15.98
C ASP A 110 -0.28 -3.32 15.58
N LYS A 111 0.74 -2.59 15.14
CA LYS A 111 2.06 -3.17 14.81
C LYS A 111 2.71 -3.81 16.03
N LYS A 112 2.65 -3.14 17.19
CA LYS A 112 3.18 -3.68 18.43
C LYS A 112 2.45 -4.96 18.82
N THR A 113 1.13 -4.97 18.75
CA THR A 113 0.30 -6.16 19.03
C THR A 113 0.65 -7.30 18.10
N LEU A 114 0.67 -7.06 16.77
CA LEU A 114 1.01 -8.08 15.79
C LEU A 114 2.42 -8.65 16.02
N ALA A 115 3.39 -7.80 16.38
CA ALA A 115 4.75 -8.24 16.73
C ALA A 115 4.75 -9.12 18.00
N THR A 116 3.98 -8.76 19.03
CA THR A 116 3.83 -9.58 20.24
C THR A 116 3.16 -10.93 19.94
N LEU A 117 2.07 -10.94 19.18
CA LEU A 117 1.38 -12.18 18.78
C LEU A 117 2.30 -13.08 17.97
N LYS A 118 3.02 -12.52 17.00
CA LYS A 118 4.03 -13.23 16.22
C LYS A 118 5.10 -13.86 17.11
N ALA A 119 5.67 -13.10 18.04
CA ALA A 119 6.70 -13.59 18.94
C ALA A 119 6.21 -14.77 19.80
N ILE A 120 4.99 -14.69 20.33
CA ILE A 120 4.38 -15.79 21.09
C ILE A 120 4.20 -17.02 20.20
N ILE A 121 3.62 -16.87 19.00
CA ILE A 121 3.37 -18.00 18.11
C ILE A 121 4.68 -18.66 17.67
N THR A 122 5.68 -17.89 17.25
CA THR A 122 6.97 -18.43 16.82
C THR A 122 7.73 -19.11 17.97
N THR A 123 7.53 -18.67 19.22
CA THR A 123 8.11 -19.34 20.40
C THR A 123 7.45 -20.70 20.64
N GLU A 124 6.12 -20.78 20.54
CA GLU A 124 5.38 -22.03 20.80
C GLU A 124 5.39 -23.01 19.62
N ILE A 125 5.49 -22.50 18.40
CA ILE A 125 5.44 -23.22 17.13
C ILE A 125 6.53 -22.63 16.20
N PRO A 126 7.79 -23.08 16.32
CA PRO A 126 8.92 -22.51 15.58
C PRO A 126 8.86 -22.71 14.06
N ASP A 127 8.13 -23.72 13.60
CA ASP A 127 7.90 -24.04 12.19
C ASP A 127 6.64 -23.38 11.60
N ALA A 128 6.03 -22.44 12.33
CA ALA A 128 4.83 -21.75 11.91
C ALA A 128 5.08 -20.77 10.76
N GLU A 129 4.35 -20.94 9.67
CA GLU A 129 4.14 -19.91 8.66
C GLU A 129 2.85 -19.14 8.99
N LEU A 130 2.97 -17.82 9.14
CA LEU A 130 1.91 -16.97 9.67
C LEU A 130 1.30 -16.11 8.57
N MET A 131 -0.02 -16.14 8.48
CA MET A 131 -0.79 -15.30 7.57
C MET A 131 -1.93 -14.61 8.33
N LEU A 132 -2.14 -13.34 8.05
CA LEU A 132 -3.31 -12.60 8.49
C LEU A 132 -4.44 -12.83 7.48
N PHE A 133 -5.66 -13.00 7.97
CA PHE A 133 -6.87 -12.95 7.14
C PHE A 133 -7.92 -12.00 7.76
N GLY A 134 -9.12 -11.99 7.21
CA GLY A 134 -10.22 -11.19 7.76
C GLY A 134 -10.08 -9.69 7.51
N ASN A 135 -10.74 -8.89 8.35
CA ASN A 135 -10.85 -7.44 8.16
C ASN A 135 -9.50 -6.74 8.25
N ARG A 136 -8.64 -7.17 9.19
CA ARG A 136 -7.29 -6.61 9.35
C ARG A 136 -6.39 -6.90 8.16
N ALA A 137 -6.52 -8.06 7.51
CA ALA A 137 -5.80 -8.34 6.27
C ALA A 137 -6.33 -7.54 5.06
N LYS A 138 -7.64 -7.26 5.04
CA LYS A 138 -8.28 -6.47 3.97
C LYS A 138 -8.02 -4.97 4.07
N GLY A 139 -7.54 -4.49 5.22
CA GLY A 139 -7.47 -3.06 5.52
C GLY A 139 -8.83 -2.41 5.81
N ALA A 140 -9.91 -3.20 5.90
CA ALA A 140 -11.28 -2.75 6.17
C ALA A 140 -11.63 -3.01 7.65
N TYR A 141 -10.88 -2.40 8.56
CA TYR A 141 -10.94 -2.67 9.99
C TYR A 141 -10.85 -1.40 10.84
N ASP A 142 -11.41 -1.46 12.04
CA ASP A 142 -11.39 -0.41 13.06
C ASP A 142 -10.60 -0.85 14.31
N ALA A 143 -10.51 0.03 15.31
CA ALA A 143 -9.78 -0.26 16.55
C ALA A 143 -10.31 -1.50 17.30
N GLN A 144 -11.57 -1.90 17.08
CA GLN A 144 -12.20 -3.03 17.76
C GLN A 144 -12.17 -4.32 16.93
N SER A 145 -11.70 -4.26 15.69
CA SER A 145 -11.69 -5.41 14.80
C SER A 145 -10.78 -6.53 15.31
N ASP A 146 -11.27 -7.76 15.18
CA ASP A 146 -10.56 -8.96 15.64
C ASP A 146 -9.29 -9.26 14.83
N TRP A 147 -8.39 -10.01 15.46
CA TRP A 147 -7.16 -10.54 14.85
C TRP A 147 -7.40 -11.95 14.34
N ASP A 148 -7.58 -12.10 13.03
CA ASP A 148 -7.75 -13.40 12.39
C ASP A 148 -6.40 -13.91 11.82
N ILE A 149 -5.82 -14.94 12.45
CA ILE A 149 -4.48 -15.45 12.12
C ILE A 149 -4.54 -16.92 11.68
N LEU A 150 -4.05 -17.18 10.48
CA LEU A 150 -3.79 -18.51 9.96
C LEU A 150 -2.34 -18.90 10.31
N ILE A 151 -2.19 -20.07 10.93
CA ILE A 151 -0.93 -20.67 11.37
C ILE A 151 -0.80 -21.99 10.62
N LEU A 152 0.13 -22.04 9.66
CA LEU A 152 0.45 -23.24 8.92
C LEU A 152 1.68 -23.90 9.52
N THR A 153 1.55 -25.15 9.96
CA THR A 153 2.66 -25.91 10.58
C THR A 153 3.18 -26.98 9.62
N SER A 154 4.48 -27.25 9.69
CA SER A 154 5.07 -28.40 9.00
C SER A 154 4.91 -29.68 9.84
N ASN A 155 5.03 -29.53 11.16
CA ASN A 155 4.89 -30.61 12.14
C ASN A 155 3.42 -30.88 12.53
N ASN A 156 3.17 -32.09 13.01
CA ASN A 156 1.89 -32.48 13.59
C ASN A 156 1.85 -32.16 15.09
N TYR A 157 1.21 -31.04 15.44
CA TYR A 157 0.99 -30.67 16.84
C TYR A 157 -0.31 -31.29 17.39
N PRO A 158 -0.35 -31.65 18.68
CA PRO A 158 -1.57 -32.15 19.31
C PRO A 158 -2.65 -31.06 19.33
N LYS A 159 -3.92 -31.47 19.24
CA LYS A 159 -5.07 -30.55 19.26
C LYS A 159 -5.09 -29.62 20.49
N THR A 160 -4.56 -30.08 21.62
CA THR A 160 -4.42 -29.29 22.87
C THR A 160 -3.55 -28.05 22.68
N ARG A 161 -2.54 -28.13 21.80
CA ARG A 161 -1.61 -27.02 21.53
C ARG A 161 -2.32 -25.78 21.00
N LYS A 162 -3.36 -25.98 20.18
CA LYS A 162 -4.21 -24.88 19.69
C LYS A 162 -4.88 -24.14 20.86
N TRP A 163 -5.41 -24.87 21.84
CA TRP A 163 -6.11 -24.27 22.97
C TRP A 163 -5.16 -23.49 23.88
N GLU A 164 -4.00 -24.07 24.20
CA GLU A 164 -2.95 -23.39 24.97
C GLU A 164 -2.49 -22.10 24.29
N LEU A 165 -2.26 -22.16 22.97
CA LEU A 165 -1.85 -21.00 22.19
C LEU A 165 -2.96 -19.94 22.15
N GLN A 166 -4.21 -20.34 21.93
CA GLN A 166 -5.36 -19.44 21.93
C GLN A 166 -5.48 -18.68 23.26
N GLU A 167 -5.31 -19.37 24.40
CA GLU A 167 -5.38 -18.74 25.72
C GLU A 167 -4.26 -17.70 25.91
N LYS A 168 -3.02 -18.02 25.50
CA LYS A 168 -1.88 -17.09 25.57
C LYS A 168 -2.10 -15.84 24.72
N LEU A 169 -2.55 -16.01 23.48
CA LEU A 169 -2.80 -14.89 22.57
C LEU A 169 -3.98 -14.04 23.05
N PHE A 170 -5.04 -14.66 23.57
CA PHE A 170 -6.21 -13.96 24.09
C PHE A 170 -5.88 -13.04 25.26
N LYS A 171 -4.95 -13.43 26.14
CA LYS A 171 -4.46 -12.56 27.24
C LYS A 171 -3.83 -11.25 26.74
N VAL A 172 -3.24 -11.25 25.55
CA VAL A 172 -2.68 -10.04 24.92
C VAL A 172 -3.79 -9.16 24.35
N THR A 173 -4.74 -9.74 23.60
CA THR A 173 -5.75 -8.95 22.89
C THR A 173 -6.85 -8.42 23.82
N ILE A 174 -7.18 -9.14 24.90
CA ILE A 174 -8.20 -8.71 25.86
C ILE A 174 -7.84 -7.38 26.54
N GLN A 175 -6.56 -7.14 26.81
CA GLN A 175 -6.07 -5.87 27.38
C GLN A 175 -6.34 -4.68 26.45
N GLN A 176 -6.56 -4.95 25.16
CA GLN A 176 -6.80 -3.98 24.11
C GLN A 176 -8.27 -3.94 23.67
N GLY A 177 -9.15 -4.69 24.32
CA GLY A 177 -10.55 -4.79 23.94
C GLY A 177 -10.79 -5.47 22.59
N THR A 178 -9.83 -6.26 22.09
CA THR A 178 -9.93 -7.00 20.83
C THR A 178 -9.88 -8.51 21.06
N ARG A 179 -10.33 -9.31 20.09
CA ARG A 179 -10.19 -10.77 20.13
C ARG A 179 -9.15 -11.24 19.11
N VAL A 180 -8.68 -12.46 19.32
CA VAL A 180 -7.83 -13.18 18.37
C VAL A 180 -8.51 -14.49 18.01
N ASN A 181 -8.61 -14.78 16.73
CA ASN A 181 -9.11 -16.04 16.20
C ASN A 181 -7.96 -16.72 15.47
N ILE A 182 -7.55 -17.90 15.94
CA ILE A 182 -6.50 -18.67 15.26
C ILE A 182 -7.07 -19.86 14.49
N LEU A 183 -6.58 -20.03 13.26
CA LEU A 183 -6.70 -21.26 12.51
C LEU A 183 -5.35 -21.95 12.47
N VAL A 184 -5.23 -23.13 13.08
CA VAL A 184 -4.02 -23.95 13.03
C VAL A 184 -4.29 -25.11 12.09
N ALA A 185 -3.47 -25.25 11.04
CA ALA A 185 -3.56 -26.33 10.08
C ALA A 185 -2.15 -26.80 9.68
N GLN A 186 -2.00 -28.08 9.36
CA GLN A 186 -0.77 -28.55 8.74
C GLN A 186 -0.72 -28.09 7.29
N LYS A 187 0.43 -27.59 6.86
CA LYS A 187 0.64 -27.11 5.48
C LYS A 187 0.36 -28.20 4.44
N ALA A 188 0.75 -29.44 4.73
CA ALA A 188 0.48 -30.59 3.87
C ALA A 188 -1.02 -30.83 3.67
N LYS A 189 -1.83 -30.61 4.72
CA LYS A 189 -3.28 -30.85 4.74
C LYS A 189 -4.10 -29.68 4.21
N TRP A 190 -3.62 -28.45 4.41
CA TRP A 190 -4.31 -27.22 4.01
C TRP A 190 -4.68 -27.20 2.52
N HIS A 191 -3.83 -27.77 1.67
CA HIS A 191 -4.06 -27.83 0.23
C HIS A 191 -4.82 -29.08 -0.23
N THR A 192 -4.80 -30.16 0.54
CA THR A 192 -5.30 -31.48 0.10
C THR A 192 -6.62 -31.90 0.74
N GLU A 193 -6.93 -31.46 1.97
CA GLU A 193 -8.11 -31.91 2.70
C GLU A 193 -9.36 -31.07 2.37
N GLN A 194 -10.47 -31.77 2.12
CA GLN A 194 -11.78 -31.19 1.81
C GLN A 194 -12.29 -30.24 2.90
N ASP A 195 -11.98 -30.55 4.17
CA ASP A 195 -12.38 -29.77 5.35
C ASP A 195 -11.88 -28.32 5.30
N TYR A 196 -10.73 -28.08 4.67
CA TYR A 196 -10.17 -26.74 4.51
C TYR A 196 -10.63 -26.06 3.22
N GLU A 197 -11.22 -26.77 2.26
CA GLU A 197 -11.47 -26.25 0.92
C GLU A 197 -12.39 -25.02 0.94
N THR A 198 -13.52 -25.10 1.64
CA THR A 198 -14.51 -24.01 1.72
C THR A 198 -13.89 -22.76 2.37
N LEU A 199 -13.15 -22.94 3.46
CA LEU A 199 -12.51 -21.83 4.15
C LEU A 199 -11.37 -21.24 3.31
N ARG A 200 -10.51 -22.09 2.74
CA ARG A 200 -9.39 -21.69 1.87
C ARG A 200 -9.91 -20.84 0.71
N LYS A 201 -10.90 -21.32 -0.05
CA LYS A 201 -11.51 -20.55 -1.16
C LYS A 201 -12.05 -19.19 -0.72
N ARG A 202 -12.55 -19.09 0.51
CA ARG A 202 -13.08 -17.84 1.08
C ARG A 202 -11.99 -16.83 1.43
N ILE A 203 -10.85 -17.27 1.96
CA ILE A 203 -9.82 -16.36 2.52
C ILE A 203 -8.58 -16.21 1.64
N GLU A 204 -8.35 -17.11 0.67
CA GLU A 204 -7.11 -17.20 -0.10
C GLU A 204 -6.71 -15.90 -0.83
N LYS A 205 -7.70 -15.14 -1.32
CA LYS A 205 -7.46 -13.84 -1.98
C LYS A 205 -7.01 -12.74 -1.03
N ASP A 206 -7.29 -12.91 0.25
CA ASP A 206 -7.11 -11.91 1.30
C ASP A 206 -5.95 -12.26 2.25
N LEU A 207 -5.24 -13.37 2.01
CA LEU A 207 -4.14 -13.81 2.86
C LEU A 207 -2.96 -12.85 2.75
N LEU A 208 -2.56 -12.27 3.87
CA LEU A 208 -1.37 -11.45 3.97
C LEU A 208 -0.30 -12.14 4.82
N PRO A 209 0.88 -12.46 4.25
CA PRO A 209 1.95 -13.08 5.03
C PRO A 209 2.49 -12.11 6.09
N ILE A 210 2.63 -12.60 7.32
CA ILE A 210 3.21 -11.85 8.44
C ILE A 210 4.72 -12.11 8.41
N LYS A 211 5.48 -11.15 7.85
CA LYS A 211 6.94 -11.22 7.74
C LYS A 211 7.65 -10.99 9.06
#